data_AF-A0A7C3YYK4-F1
#
_entry.id   AF-A0A7C3YYK4-F1
#
_cell.length_a   1.000
_cell.length_b   1.000
_cell.length_c   1.000
_cell.angle_alpha   90.00
_cell.angle_beta   90.00
_cell.angle_gamma   90.00
#
_symmetry.space_group_name_H-M   'P 1'
#
loop_
_entity.id
_entity.type
_entity.pdbx_description
1 polymer ?
#
loop_
_entity_poly.entity_id
_entity_poly.type
_entity_poly.pdbx_seq_one_letter_code
_entity_poly.pdbx_strand_id
1 'polypeptide(L)' 'MERGLDALIGLSEADVRERLGPPSVIAKSKEGTVLWFYIPSFKVIPDGRGEVYVEFEGGRVKRVVRK' A
#
# COMPACT_ATOMS: atom_id res chain seq x y z
N MET A 1 -12.70 13.95 -4.98
CA MET A 1 -11.46 14.11 -4.18
C MET A 1 -11.34 12.91 -3.25
N GLU A 2 -10.62 11.88 -3.65
CA GLU A 2 -10.39 10.66 -2.85
C GLU A 2 -9.38 10.97 -1.72
N ARG A 3 -9.84 11.65 -0.65
CA ARG A 3 -8.98 12.14 0.46
C ARG A 3 -8.50 11.06 1.45
N GLY A 4 -8.65 9.77 1.16
CA GLY A 4 -8.42 8.72 2.15
C GLY A 4 -6.95 8.27 2.27
N LEU A 5 -6.27 8.10 1.13
CA LEU A 5 -4.98 7.40 1.08
C LEU A 5 -3.78 8.35 1.19
N ASP A 6 -3.91 9.62 0.77
CA ASP A 6 -2.87 10.65 1.00
C ASP A 6 -2.59 10.86 2.49
N ALA A 7 -3.56 10.56 3.37
CA ALA A 7 -3.39 10.62 4.81
C ALA A 7 -2.44 9.53 5.38
N LEU A 8 -1.95 8.62 4.54
CA LEU A 8 -0.98 7.60 4.90
C LEU A 8 0.47 8.04 4.65
N ILE A 9 0.70 9.10 3.87
CA ILE A 9 2.04 9.59 3.56
C ILE A 9 2.79 9.96 4.86
N GLY A 10 4.04 9.50 4.98
CA GLY A 10 4.91 9.72 6.14
C GLY A 10 4.67 8.78 7.33
N LEU A 11 3.59 8.00 7.34
CA LEU A 11 3.32 7.01 8.39
C LEU A 11 4.30 5.84 8.33
N SER A 12 4.49 5.17 9.47
CA SER A 12 5.32 3.96 9.54
C SER A 12 4.57 2.73 9.02
N GLU A 13 5.31 1.65 8.72
CA GLU A 13 4.72 0.35 8.38
C GLU A 13 3.71 -0.15 9.45
N ALA A 14 3.96 0.12 10.72
CA ALA A 14 3.08 -0.27 11.82
C ALA A 14 1.75 0.51 11.78
N ASP A 15 1.81 1.84 11.66
CA ASP A 15 0.62 2.69 11.57
C ASP A 15 -0.24 2.33 10.35
N VAL A 16 0.41 2.06 9.21
CA VAL A 16 -0.30 1.64 7.99
C VAL A 16 -0.97 0.30 8.19
N ARG A 17 -0.32 -0.65 8.88
CA ARG A 17 -0.90 -1.95 9.20
C ARG A 17 -2.09 -1.85 10.16
N GLU A 18 -2.06 -0.93 11.12
CA GLU A 18 -3.21 -0.67 11.99
C GLU A 18 -4.40 -0.09 11.23
N ARG A 19 -4.15 0.73 10.21
CA ARG A 19 -5.20 1.40 9.42
C ARG A 19 -5.77 0.54 8.28
N LEU A 20 -4.90 -0.13 7.52
CA LEU A 20 -5.28 -0.89 6.32
C LEU A 20 -5.32 -2.40 6.55
N GLY A 21 -4.80 -2.88 7.69
CA GLY A 21 -4.58 -4.30 7.92
C GLY A 21 -3.31 -4.83 7.25
N PRO A 22 -3.10 -6.16 7.31
CA PRO A 22 -1.94 -6.79 6.69
C PRO A 22 -2.03 -6.71 5.16
N PRO A 23 -0.92 -6.42 4.46
CA PRO A 23 -0.88 -6.45 3.01
C PRO A 23 -1.01 -7.89 2.49
N SER A 24 -1.50 -8.03 1.26
CA SER A 24 -1.55 -9.30 0.55
C SER A 24 -0.16 -9.76 0.12
N VAL A 25 0.69 -8.81 -0.31
CA VAL A 25 2.07 -9.08 -0.73
C VAL A 25 3.00 -7.99 -0.20
N ILE A 26 4.20 -8.40 0.20
CA ILE A 26 5.31 -7.51 0.56
C ILE A 26 6.47 -7.80 -0.39
N ALA A 27 6.92 -6.79 -1.13
CA ALA A 27 8.14 -6.84 -1.93
C ALA A 27 9.18 -5.89 -1.32
N LYS A 28 10.45 -6.31 -1.29
CA LYS A 28 11.56 -5.50 -0.78
C LYS A 28 12.64 -5.41 -1.85
N SER A 29 13.04 -4.19 -2.18
CA SER A 29 14.18 -3.96 -3.06
C SER A 29 15.49 -3.93 -2.28
N LYS A 30 16.60 -4.21 -2.97
CA LYS A 30 17.96 -4.15 -2.39
C LYS A 30 18.36 -2.74 -1.93
N GLU A 31 17.73 -1.71 -2.46
CA GLU A 31 17.93 -0.29 -2.09
C GLU A 31 17.15 0.14 -0.83
N GLY A 32 16.45 -0.76 -0.16
CA GLY A 32 15.73 -0.46 1.08
C GLY A 32 14.31 0.08 0.89
N THR A 33 13.83 0.17 -0.35
CA THR A 33 12.41 0.40 -0.65
C THR A 33 11.58 -0.85 -0.33
N VAL A 34 10.44 -0.65 0.34
CA VAL A 34 9.47 -1.71 0.62
C VAL A 34 8.15 -1.37 -0.07
N LEU A 35 7.56 -2.33 -0.76
CA LEU A 35 6.29 -2.19 -1.46
C LEU A 35 5.27 -3.14 -0.86
N TRP A 36 4.13 -2.60 -0.45
CA TRP A 36 3.00 -3.36 0.05
C TRP A 36 1.86 -3.31 -0.95
N PHE A 37 1.29 -4.48 -1.23
CA PHE A 37 0.20 -4.66 -2.17
C PHE A 37 -1.03 -5.14 -1.42
N TYR A 38 -2.15 -4.44 -1.61
CA TYR A 38 -3.46 -4.82 -1.11
C TYR A 38 -4.33 -5.20 -2.30
N ILE A 39 -4.53 -6.51 -2.46
CA ILE A 39 -5.27 -7.08 -3.59
C ILE A 39 -6.65 -7.51 -3.07
N PRO A 40 -7.76 -6.98 -3.62
CA PRO A 40 -9.09 -7.39 -3.21
C PRO A 40 -9.30 -8.89 -3.52
N SER A 41 -9.90 -9.61 -2.57
CA SER A 41 -10.09 -11.08 -2.64
C SER A 41 -11.15 -11.52 -3.65
N PHE A 42 -11.94 -10.60 -4.20
CA PHE A 42 -12.92 -10.91 -5.24
C PHE A 42 -12.21 -11.20 -6.57
N LYS A 43 -12.04 -12.50 -6.87
CA LYS A 43 -11.40 -13.06 -8.08
C LYS A 43 -11.99 -12.61 -9.44
N VAL A 44 -13.05 -11.79 -9.45
CA VAL A 44 -13.83 -11.45 -10.65
C VAL A 44 -13.93 -9.92 -10.81
N ILE A 45 -12.80 -9.22 -10.77
CA ILE A 45 -12.72 -7.85 -11.32
C ILE A 45 -11.67 -7.89 -12.43
N PRO A 46 -12.06 -7.97 -13.71
CA PRO A 46 -11.15 -8.21 -14.84
C PRO A 46 -10.21 -7.03 -15.17
N ASP A 47 -9.96 -6.11 -14.24
CA ASP A 47 -9.24 -4.86 -14.49
C ASP A 47 -8.31 -4.41 -13.34
N GLY A 48 -8.28 -5.15 -12.22
CA GLY A 48 -7.48 -4.75 -11.05
C GLY A 48 -8.02 -3.53 -10.29
N ARG A 49 -9.27 -3.11 -10.59
CA ARG A 49 -9.93 -2.01 -9.88
C ARG A 49 -10.02 -2.30 -8.38
N GLY A 50 -9.45 -1.42 -7.57
CA GLY A 50 -9.42 -1.52 -6.11
C GLY A 50 -8.09 -2.01 -5.54
N GLU A 51 -7.09 -2.31 -6.35
CA GLU A 51 -5.73 -2.58 -5.86
C GLU A 51 -5.11 -1.32 -5.25
N VAL A 52 -4.51 -1.46 -4.07
CA VAL A 52 -3.77 -0.38 -3.41
C VAL A 52 -2.32 -0.78 -3.24
N TYR A 53 -1.43 0.13 -3.62
CA TYR A 53 0.02 -0.01 -3.56
C TYR A 53 0.57 1.05 -2.62
N VAL A 54 1.33 0.62 -1.61
CA VAL A 54 1.97 1.51 -0.64
C VAL A 54 3.48 1.33 -0.76
N GLU A 55 4.18 2.42 -1.07
CA GLU A 55 5.64 2.46 -1.16
C GLU A 55 6.22 3.09 0.10
N PHE A 56 7.15 2.39 0.72
CA PHE A 56 7.90 2.84 1.88
C PHE A 56 9.36 3.06 1.49
N GLU A 57 9.92 4.17 1.98
CA GLU A 57 11.33 4.52 1.87
C GLU A 57 11.81 4.97 3.26
N GLY A 58 12.91 4.39 3.74
CA GLY A 58 13.39 4.67 5.10
C GLY A 58 12.38 4.32 6.21
N GLY A 59 11.52 3.32 5.97
CA GLY A 59 10.51 2.86 6.93
C GLY A 59 9.25 3.73 7.01
N ARG A 60 9.09 4.72 6.12
CA ARG A 60 7.92 5.59 6.06
C ARG A 60 7.28 5.60 4.69
N VAL A 61 5.96 5.78 4.64
CA VAL A 61 5.23 5.87 3.36
C VAL A 61 5.71 7.07 2.56
N LYS A 62 6.24 6.79 1.37
CA LYS A 62 6.62 7.80 0.38
C LYS A 62 5.49 8.06 -0.61
N ARG A 63 4.76 7.02 -0.99
CA ARG A 63 3.73 7.10 -2.03
C ARG A 63 2.63 6.06 -1.82
N VAL A 64 1.41 6.43 -2.19
CA VAL A 64 0.28 5.50 -2.31
C VAL A 64 -0.32 5.62 -3.70
N VAL A 65 -0.62 4.49 -4.33
CA VAL A 65 -1.28 4.43 -5.63
C VAL A 65 -2.47 3.50 -5.52
N ARG A 66 -3.61 3.93 -6.06
CA ARG A 66 -4.80 3.09 -6.22
C ARG A 66 -5.10 2.93 -7.70
N LYS A 67 -5.47 1.72 -8.10
CA LYS A 67 -5.90 1.40 -9.45
C LYS A 67 -7.41 1.24 -9.54
#